data_AF-A0A2T6DCY4-F1
#
_entry.id   AF-A0A2T6DCY4-F1
#
_cell.length_a   1.000
_cell.length_b   1.000
_cell.length_c   1.000
_cell.angle_alpha   90.00
_cell.angle_beta   90.00
_cell.angle_gamma   90.00
#
_symmetry.space_group_name_H-M   'P 1'
#
loop_
_entity.id
_entity.type
_entity.pdbx_description
1 polymer ?
#
loop_
_entity_poly.entity_id
_entity_poly.type
_entity_poly.pdbx_seq_one_letter_code
_entity_poly.pdbx_strand_id
1 'polypeptide(L)'
;MATQEIYIRNASETEARGPFSIQQVADLAEAGQVTQETLVYDAETEQWRTIADQAELLAQVFPEKKKHTLKKAEFKSLNKPQENAKEISVQDMLAAAEGRTADTKGKADPEIAMARAARIGMIGAIVTCAIAAVAEILPSADVLNGFTPGKLLDHPLLALGAIDVILAVFLALGMASFYPVVRFRAALGLGLLGFMFYAQGLSGALGAVVLGSTGLYICTVAVSILPAMLAAAAGVVGMGLLAWQLLGH
;
A
#
# COMPACT_ATOMS: atom_id res chain seq x y z
N MET A 1 44.02 -38.35 -43.89
CA MET A 1 45.06 -37.33 -44.10
C MET A 1 45.96 -37.38 -42.88
N ALA A 2 47.27 -37.50 -43.08
CA ALA A 2 48.21 -37.76 -42.00
C ALA A 2 48.13 -36.64 -40.94
N THR A 3 47.99 -37.02 -39.67
CA THR A 3 48.10 -36.11 -38.54
C THR A 3 49.54 -35.58 -38.54
N GLN A 4 49.74 -34.37 -39.02
CA GLN A 4 51.07 -33.77 -39.04
C GLN A 4 51.44 -33.42 -37.59
N GLU A 5 52.35 -34.19 -37.02
CA GLU A 5 52.86 -34.01 -35.67
C GLU A 5 53.93 -32.91 -35.66
N ILE A 6 53.65 -31.79 -35.00
CA ILE A 6 54.48 -30.60 -35.01
C ILE A 6 55.19 -30.46 -33.67
N TYR A 7 56.52 -30.37 -33.71
CA TYR A 7 57.33 -30.02 -32.55
C TYR A 7 57.72 -28.55 -32.65
N ILE A 8 57.46 -27.80 -31.58
CA ILE A 8 57.75 -26.37 -31.49
C ILE A 8 58.77 -26.10 -30.39
N ARG A 9 59.62 -25.09 -30.60
CA ARG A 9 60.45 -24.52 -29.54
C ARG A 9 60.47 -23.01 -29.68
N ASN A 10 60.50 -22.31 -28.54
CA ASN A 10 60.68 -20.86 -28.55
C ASN A 10 62.11 -20.53 -28.98
N ALA A 11 62.33 -19.36 -29.61
CA ALA A 11 63.68 -18.95 -30.01
C ALA A 11 64.65 -18.82 -28.82
N SER A 12 64.13 -18.62 -27.61
CA SER A 12 64.88 -18.53 -26.36
C SER A 12 65.11 -19.87 -25.64
N GLU A 13 64.50 -20.96 -26.11
CA GLU A 13 64.49 -22.24 -25.41
C GLU A 13 65.05 -23.37 -26.29
N THR A 14 65.91 -24.21 -25.72
CA THR A 14 66.47 -25.39 -26.39
C THR A 14 65.60 -26.63 -26.28
N GLU A 15 64.57 -26.62 -25.43
CA GLU A 15 63.65 -27.74 -25.24
C GLU A 15 62.53 -27.72 -26.28
N ALA A 16 62.38 -28.84 -26.98
CA ALA A 16 61.29 -29.07 -27.92
C ALA A 16 60.03 -29.49 -27.15
N ARG A 17 58.89 -28.88 -27.49
CA ARG A 17 57.57 -29.21 -26.96
C ARG A 17 56.73 -29.83 -28.08
N GLY A 18 56.06 -30.93 -27.79
CA GLY A 18 55.22 -31.63 -28.76
C GLY A 18 55.11 -33.13 -28.44
N PRO A 19 54.46 -33.91 -29.32
CA PRO A 19 53.88 -33.50 -30.60
C PRO A 19 52.56 -32.73 -30.45
N PHE A 20 52.39 -31.65 -31.23
CA PHE A 20 51.13 -30.91 -31.35
C PHE A 20 50.49 -31.14 -32.71
N SER A 21 49.15 -31.05 -32.78
CA SER A 21 48.44 -30.92 -34.06
C SER A 21 48.46 -29.48 -34.55
N ILE A 22 48.21 -29.27 -35.85
CA ILE A 22 48.12 -27.92 -36.45
C ILE A 22 47.12 -27.03 -35.69
N GLN A 23 45.97 -27.59 -35.30
CA GLN A 23 44.95 -26.85 -34.55
C GLN A 23 45.45 -26.44 -33.15
N GLN A 24 46.18 -27.32 -32.46
CA GLN A 24 46.75 -26.99 -31.15
C GLN A 24 47.80 -25.88 -31.25
N VAL A 25 48.58 -25.84 -32.32
CA VAL A 25 49.53 -24.74 -32.58
C VAL A 25 48.79 -23.43 -32.86
N ALA A 26 47.67 -23.46 -33.58
CA ALA A 26 46.81 -22.30 -33.78
C ALA A 26 46.21 -21.77 -32.47
N ASP A 27 45.70 -22.66 -31.61
CA ASP A 27 45.14 -22.30 -30.31
C ASP A 27 46.23 -21.69 -29.39
N LEU A 28 47.45 -22.22 -29.41
CA LEU A 28 48.60 -21.67 -28.67
C LEU A 28 49.04 -20.31 -29.20
N ALA A 29 48.92 -20.07 -30.52
CA ALA A 29 49.17 -18.78 -31.13
C ALA A 29 48.10 -17.75 -30.75
N GLU A 30 46.82 -18.15 -30.69
CA GLU A 30 45.74 -17.27 -30.19
C GLU A 30 45.92 -16.90 -28.71
N ALA A 31 46.44 -17.84 -27.90
CA ALA A 31 46.80 -17.62 -26.50
C ALA A 31 48.07 -16.78 -26.31
N GLY A 32 48.77 -16.41 -27.39
CA GLY A 32 50.01 -15.61 -27.35
C GLY A 32 51.24 -16.37 -26.86
N GLN A 33 51.18 -17.70 -26.77
CA GLN A 33 52.29 -18.56 -26.34
C GLN A 33 53.21 -18.98 -27.50
N VAL A 34 52.74 -18.82 -28.74
CA VAL A 34 53.47 -19.06 -29.98
C VAL A 34 53.45 -17.79 -30.82
N THR A 35 54.62 -17.38 -31.29
CA THR A 35 54.82 -16.20 -32.16
C THR A 35 55.30 -16.65 -33.55
N GLN A 36 55.29 -15.74 -34.53
CA GLN A 36 55.79 -16.03 -35.89
C GLN A 36 57.29 -16.42 -35.91
N GLU A 37 58.04 -16.05 -34.86
CA GLU A 37 59.45 -16.37 -34.66
C GLU A 37 59.67 -17.73 -33.99
N THR A 38 58.60 -18.42 -33.57
CA THR A 38 58.70 -19.75 -32.95
C THR A 38 59.23 -20.74 -33.99
N LEU A 39 60.14 -21.60 -33.55
CA LEU A 39 60.82 -22.57 -34.40
C LEU A 39 60.02 -23.88 -34.43
N VAL A 40 59.74 -24.36 -35.63
CA VAL A 40 59.09 -25.64 -35.92
C VAL A 40 60.13 -26.60 -36.47
N TYR A 41 60.13 -27.83 -35.97
CA TYR A 41 60.97 -28.89 -36.53
C TYR A 41 60.42 -29.35 -37.88
N ASP A 42 61.25 -29.27 -38.93
CA ASP A 42 60.94 -29.84 -40.24
C ASP A 42 61.58 -31.22 -40.39
N ALA A 43 60.75 -32.24 -40.58
CA ALA A 43 61.19 -33.62 -40.76
C ALA A 43 61.86 -33.88 -42.12
N GLU A 44 61.63 -33.04 -43.14
CA GLU A 44 62.24 -33.22 -44.47
C GLU A 44 63.68 -32.72 -44.54
N THR A 45 63.99 -31.66 -43.78
CA THR A 45 65.33 -31.03 -43.77
C THR A 45 66.10 -31.26 -42.47
N GLU A 46 65.49 -31.93 -41.48
CA GLU A 46 66.01 -32.14 -40.12
C GLU A 46 66.44 -30.84 -39.42
N GLN A 47 65.85 -29.71 -39.82
CA GLN A 47 66.21 -28.37 -39.34
C GLN A 47 65.04 -27.67 -38.67
N TRP A 48 65.37 -26.81 -37.72
CA TRP A 48 64.42 -25.92 -37.07
C TRP A 48 64.23 -24.66 -37.92
N ARG A 49 63.03 -24.46 -38.46
CA ARG A 49 62.68 -23.29 -39.26
C ARG A 49 61.60 -22.47 -38.56
N THR A 50 61.58 -21.16 -38.78
CA THR A 50 60.55 -20.32 -38.13
C THR A 50 59.17 -20.58 -38.76
N ILE A 51 58.10 -20.32 -38.01
CA ILE A 51 56.73 -20.35 -38.58
C ILE A 51 56.60 -19.33 -39.71
N ALA A 52 57.30 -18.19 -39.63
CA ALA A 52 57.36 -17.18 -40.69
C ALA A 52 57.91 -17.72 -42.03
N ASP A 53 58.89 -18.63 -41.99
CA ASP A 53 59.51 -19.20 -43.19
C ASP A 53 58.61 -20.25 -43.87
N GLN A 54 57.56 -20.71 -43.21
CA GLN A 54 56.65 -21.76 -43.69
C GLN A 54 55.28 -21.15 -44.02
N ALA A 55 55.14 -20.64 -45.25
CA ALA A 55 53.94 -19.90 -45.71
C ALA A 55 52.62 -20.68 -45.51
N GLU A 56 52.62 -22.01 -45.67
CA GLU A 56 51.43 -22.85 -45.47
C GLU A 56 51.01 -22.96 -43.99
N LEU A 57 51.97 -23.04 -43.07
CA LEU A 57 51.70 -23.12 -41.63
C LEU A 57 51.37 -21.75 -41.05
N LEU A 58 51.99 -20.68 -41.55
CA LEU A 58 51.67 -19.31 -41.17
C LEU A 58 50.21 -18.95 -41.51
N ALA A 59 49.73 -19.31 -42.70
CA ALA A 59 48.35 -19.03 -43.10
C ALA A 59 47.30 -19.78 -42.25
N GLN A 60 47.65 -20.96 -41.72
CA GLN A 60 46.77 -21.78 -40.89
C GLN A 60 46.79 -21.35 -39.42
N VAL A 61 47.96 -20.97 -38.88
CA VAL A 61 48.15 -20.58 -37.47
C VAL A 61 47.80 -19.10 -37.24
N PHE A 62 48.06 -18.22 -38.22
CA PHE A 62 47.80 -16.78 -38.15
C PHE A 62 46.92 -16.29 -39.32
N PRO A 63 45.63 -16.67 -39.38
CA PRO A 63 44.73 -16.16 -40.42
C PRO A 63 44.50 -14.65 -40.29
N GLU A 64 44.49 -13.92 -41.41
CA GLU A 64 44.20 -12.48 -41.43
C GLU A 64 42.78 -12.18 -40.91
N LYS A 65 42.69 -11.73 -39.65
CA LYS A 65 41.41 -11.42 -39.00
C LYS A 65 40.72 -10.22 -39.69
N LYS A 66 39.77 -10.49 -40.59
CA LYS A 66 38.87 -9.47 -41.15
C LYS A 66 38.03 -8.84 -40.03
N LYS A 67 38.29 -7.56 -39.72
CA LYS A 67 37.52 -6.77 -38.75
C LYS A 67 36.08 -6.61 -39.24
N HIS A 68 35.13 -7.30 -38.62
CA HIS A 68 33.71 -7.02 -38.79
C HIS A 68 33.31 -5.83 -37.90
N THR A 69 33.08 -4.65 -38.50
CA THR A 69 32.48 -3.52 -37.80
C THR A 69 30.97 -3.71 -37.68
N LEU A 70 30.47 -3.92 -36.46
CA LEU A 70 29.03 -3.94 -36.15
C LEU A 70 28.46 -2.52 -36.29
N LYS A 71 27.40 -2.34 -37.10
CA LYS A 71 26.64 -1.08 -37.17
C LYS A 71 25.85 -0.90 -35.86
N LYS A 72 26.09 0.21 -35.14
CA LYS A 72 25.29 0.63 -33.98
C LYS A 72 23.83 0.84 -34.41
N ALA A 73 22.94 -0.03 -33.96
CA ALA A 73 21.51 0.27 -33.97
C ALA A 73 21.22 1.26 -32.82
N GLU A 74 20.61 2.40 -33.12
CA GLU A 74 20.13 3.33 -32.11
C GLU A 74 18.90 2.74 -31.41
N PHE A 75 19.10 2.19 -30.22
CA PHE A 75 18.00 1.86 -29.33
C PHE A 75 17.46 3.16 -28.70
N LYS A 76 16.28 3.62 -29.11
CA LYS A 76 15.54 4.66 -28.36
C LYS A 76 15.17 4.07 -27.00
N SER A 77 15.89 4.44 -25.94
CA SER A 77 15.45 4.14 -24.58
C SER A 77 14.15 4.92 -24.30
N LEU A 78 13.12 4.22 -23.85
CA LEU A 78 11.86 4.84 -23.44
C LEU A 78 12.01 5.65 -22.14
N ASN A 79 13.06 5.38 -21.35
CA ASN A 79 13.46 6.18 -20.20
C ASN A 79 14.43 7.27 -20.64
N LYS A 80 13.89 8.40 -21.11
CA LYS A 80 14.65 9.65 -21.16
C LYS A 80 14.48 10.37 -19.82
N PRO A 81 15.57 10.66 -19.07
CA PRO A 81 15.46 11.56 -17.92
C PRO A 81 14.95 12.91 -18.43
N GLN A 82 13.84 13.39 -17.89
CA GLN A 82 13.34 14.73 -18.22
C GLN A 82 14.32 15.76 -17.68
N GLU A 83 14.90 16.60 -18.54
CA GLU A 83 15.86 17.66 -18.19
C GLU A 83 15.30 18.73 -17.24
N ASN A 84 13.98 18.73 -17.01
CA ASN A 84 13.27 19.63 -16.07
C ASN A 84 12.49 18.86 -15.00
N ALA A 85 12.93 17.65 -14.62
CA ALA A 85 12.34 16.96 -13.47
C ALA A 85 12.69 17.77 -12.20
N LYS A 86 11.66 18.35 -11.58
CA LYS A 86 11.77 19.01 -10.26
C LYS A 86 12.49 18.06 -9.29
N GLU A 87 13.44 18.58 -8.51
CA GLU A 87 14.03 17.82 -7.41
C GLU A 87 12.92 17.28 -6.52
N ILE A 88 12.90 15.96 -6.36
CA ILE A 88 11.89 15.26 -5.56
C ILE A 88 12.29 15.43 -4.10
N SER A 89 11.51 16.20 -3.35
CA SER A 89 11.73 16.33 -1.91
C SER A 89 11.34 15.06 -1.17
N VAL A 90 11.83 14.88 0.05
CA VAL A 90 11.40 13.77 0.93
C VAL A 90 9.89 13.83 1.15
N GLN A 91 9.31 15.03 1.22
CA GLN A 91 7.87 15.24 1.35
C GLN A 91 7.11 14.74 0.12
N ASP A 92 7.65 14.95 -1.09
CA ASP A 92 7.06 14.40 -2.32
C ASP A 92 7.17 12.88 -2.36
N MET A 93 8.27 12.33 -1.83
CA MET A 93 8.49 10.88 -1.69
C MET A 93 7.48 10.25 -0.72
N LEU A 94 7.25 10.89 0.44
CA LEU A 94 6.25 10.47 1.42
C LEU A 94 4.82 10.65 0.88
N ALA A 95 4.54 11.76 0.19
CA ALA A 95 3.24 11.99 -0.42
C ALA A 95 2.94 10.95 -1.51
N ALA A 96 3.94 10.52 -2.29
CA ALA A 96 3.78 9.45 -3.27
C ALA A 96 3.49 8.11 -2.60
N ALA A 97 4.18 7.80 -1.49
CA ALA A 97 3.92 6.59 -0.71
C ALA A 97 2.50 6.58 -0.10
N GLU A 98 1.99 7.74 0.32
CA GLU A 98 0.61 7.89 0.83
C GLU A 98 -0.45 8.02 -0.28
N GLY A 99 -0.08 7.95 -1.57
CA GLY A 99 -1.03 8.07 -2.68
C GLY A 99 -1.56 9.49 -2.92
N ARG A 100 -0.86 10.53 -2.44
CA ARG A 100 -1.27 11.94 -2.48
C ARG A 100 -0.67 12.73 -3.65
N THR A 101 0.15 12.12 -4.50
CA THR A 101 0.69 12.78 -5.72
C THR A 101 -0.22 12.55 -6.93
N ALA A 102 -0.09 13.37 -7.97
CA ALA A 102 -0.90 13.24 -9.19
C ALA A 102 -0.80 11.84 -9.82
N ASP A 103 0.37 11.20 -9.77
CA ASP A 103 0.64 9.88 -10.35
C ASP A 103 0.19 8.70 -9.48
N THR A 104 -0.05 8.95 -8.20
CA THR A 104 -0.45 7.92 -7.20
C THR A 104 -1.86 8.12 -6.65
N LYS A 105 -2.54 9.20 -7.06
CA LYS A 105 -3.92 9.52 -6.70
C LYS A 105 -4.85 8.40 -7.17
N GLY A 106 -5.37 7.63 -6.23
CA GLY A 106 -6.18 6.43 -6.49
C GLY A 106 -5.51 5.09 -6.18
N LYS A 107 -4.22 5.11 -5.82
CA LYS A 107 -3.49 3.97 -5.26
C LYS A 107 -3.34 4.05 -3.74
N ALA A 108 -3.93 5.07 -3.11
CA ALA A 108 -3.96 5.20 -1.66
C ALA A 108 -4.76 4.06 -1.03
N ASP A 109 -4.30 3.57 0.12
CA ASP A 109 -4.97 2.51 0.86
C ASP A 109 -6.39 2.97 1.30
N PRO A 110 -7.46 2.30 0.83
CA PRO A 110 -8.82 2.63 1.22
C PRO A 110 -9.05 2.49 2.73
N GLU A 111 -8.27 1.65 3.42
CA GLU A 111 -8.40 1.42 4.87
C GLU A 111 -8.11 2.69 5.68
N ILE A 112 -7.19 3.55 5.20
CA ILE A 112 -6.89 4.84 5.84
C ILE A 112 -8.10 5.77 5.79
N ALA A 113 -8.80 5.80 4.66
CA ALA A 113 -10.02 6.61 4.50
C ALA A 113 -11.17 6.05 5.35
N MET A 114 -11.32 4.72 5.39
CA MET A 114 -12.30 4.04 6.23
C MET A 114 -12.05 4.29 7.72
N ALA A 115 -10.79 4.24 8.17
CA ALA A 115 -10.43 4.52 9.56
C ALA A 115 -10.75 5.96 9.98
N ARG A 116 -10.55 6.93 9.07
CA ARG A 116 -10.95 8.33 9.30
C ARG A 116 -12.47 8.47 9.38
N ALA A 117 -13.20 7.84 8.47
CA ALA A 117 -14.66 7.83 8.49
C ALA A 117 -15.21 7.20 9.77
N ALA A 118 -14.64 6.07 10.20
CA ALA A 118 -15.00 5.38 11.43
C ALA A 118 -14.74 6.26 12.68
N ARG A 119 -13.63 7.02 12.70
CA ARG A 119 -13.35 7.98 13.78
C ARG A 119 -14.40 9.09 13.83
N ILE A 120 -14.79 9.65 12.69
CA ILE A 120 -15.85 10.66 12.62
C ILE A 120 -17.18 10.08 13.12
N GLY A 121 -17.53 8.88 12.64
CA GLY A 121 -18.73 8.17 13.08
C GLY A 121 -18.75 7.90 14.59
N MET A 122 -17.63 7.46 15.15
CA MET A 122 -17.48 7.21 16.59
C MET A 122 -17.67 8.50 17.40
N ILE A 123 -17.01 9.60 17.03
CA ILE A 123 -17.18 10.90 17.70
C ILE A 123 -18.63 11.37 17.59
N GLY A 124 -19.23 11.26 16.40
CA GLY A 124 -20.63 11.60 16.18
C GLY A 124 -21.58 10.79 17.07
N ALA A 125 -21.36 9.48 17.19
CA ALA A 125 -22.13 8.61 18.05
C ALA A 125 -21.99 8.97 19.55
N ILE A 126 -20.77 9.27 20.01
CA ILE A 126 -20.51 9.71 21.40
C ILE A 126 -21.32 10.97 21.71
N VAL A 127 -21.20 12.00 20.86
CA VAL A 127 -21.90 13.27 21.08
C VAL A 127 -23.42 13.08 21.00
N THR A 128 -23.89 12.27 20.05
CA THR A 128 -25.32 11.96 19.91
C THR A 128 -25.87 11.25 21.15
N CYS A 129 -25.18 10.24 21.68
CA CYS A 129 -25.56 9.57 22.93
C CYS A 129 -25.52 10.52 24.13
N ALA A 130 -24.51 11.39 24.24
CA ALA A 130 -24.44 12.38 25.31
C ALA A 130 -25.63 13.35 25.28
N ILE A 131 -26.01 13.84 24.09
CA ILE A 131 -27.17 14.73 23.95
C ILE A 131 -28.48 13.96 24.19
N ALA A 132 -28.61 12.72 23.72
CA ALA A 132 -29.78 11.89 23.99
C ALA A 132 -29.96 11.66 25.49
N ALA A 133 -28.89 11.36 26.23
CA ALA A 133 -28.92 11.25 27.68
C ALA A 133 -29.43 12.54 28.36
N VAL A 134 -28.99 13.70 27.88
CA VAL A 134 -29.48 15.00 28.37
C VAL A 134 -30.97 15.16 28.10
N ALA A 135 -31.42 14.85 26.87
CA ALA A 135 -32.82 14.94 26.47
C ALA A 135 -33.74 14.05 27.32
N GLU A 136 -33.25 12.89 27.74
CA GLU A 136 -34.06 11.86 28.41
C GLU A 136 -34.01 11.94 29.93
N ILE A 137 -32.90 12.38 30.51
CA ILE A 137 -32.73 12.47 31.97
C ILE A 137 -33.30 13.79 32.50
N LEU A 138 -32.96 14.92 31.87
CA LEU A 138 -33.22 16.24 32.45
C LEU A 138 -34.71 16.55 32.68
N PRO A 139 -35.67 16.16 31.81
CA PRO A 139 -37.10 16.42 32.05
C PRO A 139 -37.65 15.77 33.32
N SER A 140 -36.94 14.80 33.90
CA SER A 140 -37.31 14.13 35.14
C SER A 140 -36.16 14.10 36.15
N ALA A 141 -35.27 15.10 36.11
CA ALA A 141 -34.09 15.16 36.99
C ALA A 141 -34.46 15.15 38.48
N ASP A 142 -35.61 15.72 38.85
CA ASP A 142 -36.08 15.74 40.24
C ASP A 142 -36.31 14.34 40.82
N VAL A 143 -36.61 13.36 39.97
CA VAL A 143 -36.83 11.95 40.36
C VAL A 143 -35.54 11.31 40.88
N LEU A 144 -34.37 11.85 40.49
CA LEU A 144 -33.06 11.39 40.96
C LEU A 144 -32.85 11.71 42.45
N ASN A 145 -33.49 12.76 42.96
CA ASN A 145 -33.43 13.12 44.37
C ASN A 145 -34.34 12.17 45.18
N GLY A 146 -33.72 11.24 45.92
CA GLY A 146 -34.45 10.18 46.63
C GLY A 146 -34.85 9.02 45.71
N PHE A 147 -33.96 8.67 44.77
CA PHE A 147 -34.13 7.54 43.85
C PHE A 147 -34.46 6.23 44.57
N THR A 148 -35.47 5.53 44.06
CA THR A 148 -35.81 4.15 44.43
C THR A 148 -35.98 3.31 43.15
N PRO A 149 -35.60 2.03 43.14
CA PRO A 149 -35.63 1.21 41.92
C PRO A 149 -37.01 1.13 41.25
N GLY A 150 -38.11 1.24 42.01
CA GLY A 150 -39.47 1.24 41.47
C GLY A 150 -39.79 2.43 40.56
N LYS A 151 -39.18 3.60 40.80
CA LYS A 151 -39.44 4.84 40.05
C LYS A 151 -38.94 4.77 38.60
N LEU A 152 -38.06 3.83 38.27
CA LEU A 152 -37.61 3.59 36.88
C LEU A 152 -38.75 3.09 35.99
N LEU A 153 -39.73 2.40 36.55
CA LEU A 153 -40.90 1.92 35.79
C LEU A 153 -41.82 3.07 35.40
N ASP A 154 -41.92 4.09 36.27
CA ASP A 154 -42.75 5.26 36.04
C ASP A 154 -42.08 6.26 35.09
N HIS A 155 -40.75 6.23 34.99
CA HIS A 155 -39.95 7.11 34.12
C HIS A 155 -39.00 6.31 33.21
N PRO A 156 -39.52 5.64 32.16
CA PRO A 156 -38.71 4.77 31.29
C PRO A 156 -37.60 5.52 30.53
N LEU A 157 -37.75 6.83 30.31
CA LEU A 157 -36.73 7.68 29.68
C LEU A 157 -35.46 7.80 30.53
N LEU A 158 -35.58 7.85 31.86
CA LEU A 158 -34.43 7.89 32.77
C LEU A 158 -33.53 6.65 32.61
N ALA A 159 -34.14 5.49 32.39
CA ALA A 159 -33.40 4.25 32.12
C ALA A 159 -32.65 4.31 30.79
N LEU A 160 -33.29 4.81 29.73
CA LEU A 160 -32.68 4.96 28.41
C LEU A 160 -31.53 5.99 28.44
N GLY A 161 -31.73 7.12 29.12
CA GLY A 161 -30.69 8.13 29.23
C GLY A 161 -29.47 7.63 30.01
N ALA A 162 -29.66 6.81 31.05
CA ALA A 162 -28.57 6.15 31.76
C ALA A 162 -27.79 5.18 30.84
N ILE A 163 -28.50 4.43 29.99
CA ILE A 163 -27.87 3.56 28.98
C ILE A 163 -27.05 4.41 27.99
N ASP A 164 -27.57 5.56 27.55
CA ASP A 164 -26.86 6.44 26.62
C ASP A 164 -25.59 7.05 27.23
N VAL A 165 -25.59 7.37 28.53
CA VAL A 165 -24.35 7.77 29.25
C VAL A 165 -23.33 6.64 29.24
N ILE A 166 -23.75 5.42 29.57
CA ILE A 166 -22.87 4.24 29.58
C ILE A 166 -22.28 3.99 28.19
N LEU A 167 -23.12 4.05 27.14
CA LEU A 167 -22.68 3.89 25.76
C LEU A 167 -21.71 5.00 25.34
N ALA A 168 -22.00 6.26 25.67
CA ALA A 168 -21.10 7.38 25.37
C ALA A 168 -19.71 7.18 26.01
N VAL A 169 -19.67 6.70 27.26
CA VAL A 169 -18.41 6.40 27.96
C VAL A 169 -17.65 5.26 27.28
N PHE A 170 -18.31 4.12 27.00
CA PHE A 170 -17.62 2.99 26.34
C PHE A 170 -17.12 3.35 24.94
N LEU A 171 -17.89 4.13 24.17
CA LEU A 171 -17.46 4.63 22.88
C LEU A 171 -16.29 5.61 23.00
N ALA A 172 -16.29 6.49 24.01
CA ALA A 172 -15.19 7.41 24.27
C ALA A 172 -13.90 6.67 24.65
N LEU A 173 -14.01 5.52 25.31
CA LEU A 173 -12.90 4.60 25.57
C LEU A 173 -12.47 3.80 24.33
N GLY A 174 -13.12 3.99 23.17
CA GLY A 174 -12.78 3.33 21.91
C GLY A 174 -13.32 1.91 21.76
N MET A 175 -14.31 1.51 22.57
CA MET A 175 -14.84 0.15 22.55
C MET A 175 -15.85 -0.08 21.41
N ALA A 176 -15.34 -0.35 20.21
CA ALA A 176 -16.17 -0.64 19.02
C ALA A 176 -17.03 -1.93 19.16
N SER A 177 -16.70 -2.82 20.10
CA SER A 177 -17.51 -4.00 20.42
C SER A 177 -18.92 -3.68 20.90
N PHE A 178 -19.16 -2.45 21.37
CA PHE A 178 -20.49 -1.97 21.78
C PHE A 178 -21.36 -1.45 20.63
N TYR A 179 -20.85 -1.38 19.39
CA TYR A 179 -21.64 -0.89 18.24
C TYR A 179 -22.97 -1.64 18.03
N PRO A 180 -23.08 -2.96 18.21
CA PRO A 180 -24.37 -3.66 18.15
C PRO A 180 -25.39 -3.12 19.17
N VAL A 181 -24.93 -2.76 20.38
CA VAL A 181 -25.80 -2.18 21.43
C VAL A 181 -26.22 -0.77 21.06
N VAL A 182 -25.32 0.04 20.50
CA VAL A 182 -25.65 1.38 19.97
C VAL A 182 -26.69 1.31 18.86
N ARG A 183 -26.56 0.34 17.95
CA ARG A 183 -27.55 0.10 16.87
C ARG A 183 -28.90 -0.33 17.43
N PHE A 184 -28.91 -1.22 18.42
CA PHE A 184 -30.13 -1.62 19.11
C PHE A 184 -30.79 -0.42 19.81
N ARG A 185 -30.00 0.43 20.46
CA ARG A 185 -30.49 1.65 21.09
C ARG A 185 -31.09 2.64 20.09
N ALA A 186 -30.46 2.80 18.92
CA ALA A 186 -31.02 3.58 17.81
C ALA A 186 -32.35 2.97 17.31
N ALA A 187 -32.44 1.65 17.20
CA ALA A 187 -33.68 0.97 16.84
C ALA A 187 -34.78 1.17 17.90
N LEU A 188 -34.43 1.20 19.20
CA LEU A 188 -35.37 1.57 20.27
C LEU A 188 -35.84 3.02 20.16
N GLY A 189 -34.96 3.95 19.75
CA GLY A 189 -35.35 5.34 19.48
C GLY A 189 -36.36 5.44 18.33
N LEU A 190 -36.13 4.71 17.24
CA LEU A 190 -37.08 4.65 16.12
C LEU A 190 -38.39 3.94 16.48
N GLY A 191 -38.31 2.85 17.24
CA GLY A 191 -39.44 2.01 17.60
C GLY A 191 -40.23 2.56 18.79
N LEU A 192 -39.68 2.44 19.99
CA LEU A 192 -40.36 2.77 21.25
C LEU A 192 -40.64 4.28 21.34
N LEU A 193 -39.61 5.12 21.21
CA LEU A 193 -39.78 6.58 21.34
C LEU A 193 -40.54 7.17 20.16
N GLY A 194 -40.24 6.70 18.95
CA GLY A 194 -41.00 7.07 17.75
C GLY A 194 -42.48 6.76 17.90
N PHE A 195 -42.83 5.54 18.35
CA PHE A 195 -44.23 5.20 18.61
C PHE A 195 -44.85 6.05 19.73
N MET A 196 -44.11 6.29 20.83
CA MET A 196 -44.60 7.09 21.94
C MET A 196 -44.95 8.52 21.52
N PHE A 197 -44.06 9.20 20.79
CA PHE A 197 -44.33 10.57 20.31
C PHE A 197 -45.42 10.60 19.24
N TYR A 198 -45.48 9.59 18.38
CA TYR A 198 -46.59 9.44 17.44
C TYR A 198 -47.94 9.31 18.15
N ALA A 199 -48.03 8.42 19.15
CA ALA A 199 -49.25 8.17 19.91
C ALA A 199 -49.70 9.41 20.72
N GLN A 200 -48.75 10.24 21.16
CA GLN A 200 -49.02 11.49 21.88
C GLN A 200 -49.29 12.70 20.95
N GLY A 201 -49.21 12.52 19.63
CA GLY A 201 -49.40 13.61 18.66
C GLY A 201 -48.25 14.64 18.61
N LEU A 202 -47.08 14.30 19.17
CA LEU A 202 -45.91 15.17 19.23
C LEU A 202 -45.05 15.03 17.96
N SER A 203 -45.56 15.56 16.85
CA SER A 203 -44.92 15.45 15.52
C SER A 203 -43.49 16.04 15.48
N GLY A 204 -43.24 17.09 16.25
CA GLY A 204 -41.89 17.68 16.37
C GLY A 204 -40.89 16.69 16.98
N ALA A 205 -41.25 16.08 18.10
CA ALA A 205 -40.37 15.16 18.83
C ALA A 205 -40.18 13.85 18.06
N LEU A 206 -41.24 13.41 17.36
CA LEU A 206 -41.18 12.30 16.42
C LEU A 206 -40.14 12.55 15.31
N GLY A 207 -40.19 13.71 14.64
CA GLY A 207 -39.23 14.05 13.60
C GLY A 207 -37.79 14.11 14.13
N ALA A 208 -37.61 14.71 15.31
CA ALA A 208 -36.31 14.83 15.96
C ALA A 208 -35.72 13.46 16.34
N VAL A 209 -36.51 12.57 16.95
CA VAL A 209 -36.02 11.23 17.35
C VAL A 209 -35.75 10.35 16.14
N VAL A 210 -36.53 10.46 15.06
CA VAL A 210 -36.29 9.73 13.81
C VAL A 210 -34.97 10.16 13.19
N LEU A 211 -34.75 11.48 13.07
CA LEU A 211 -33.51 12.02 12.53
C LEU A 211 -32.30 11.63 13.38
N GLY A 212 -32.40 11.81 14.69
CA GLY A 212 -31.33 11.52 15.65
C GLY A 212 -30.96 10.03 15.67
N SER A 213 -31.96 9.16 15.74
CA SER A 213 -31.75 7.71 15.81
C SER A 213 -31.22 7.14 14.49
N THR A 214 -31.71 7.65 13.35
CA THR A 214 -31.18 7.25 12.03
C THR A 214 -29.72 7.68 11.88
N GLY A 215 -29.39 8.92 12.28
CA GLY A 215 -28.01 9.40 12.30
C GLY A 215 -27.10 8.55 13.19
N LEU A 216 -27.55 8.25 14.41
CA LEU A 216 -26.82 7.38 15.35
C LEU A 216 -26.55 5.99 14.77
N TYR A 217 -27.55 5.37 14.13
CA TYR A 217 -27.37 4.07 13.49
C TYR A 217 -26.31 4.14 12.38
N ILE A 218 -26.42 5.12 11.47
CA ILE A 218 -25.53 5.25 10.33
C ILE A 218 -24.09 5.57 10.77
N CYS A 219 -23.89 6.31 11.86
CA CYS A 219 -22.57 6.56 12.45
C CYS A 219 -21.78 5.28 12.77
N THR A 220 -22.47 4.17 13.07
CA THR A 220 -21.82 2.89 13.41
C THR A 220 -21.53 1.99 12.21
N VAL A 221 -22.00 2.34 11.00
CA VAL A 221 -21.85 1.53 9.78
C VAL A 221 -21.18 2.28 8.62
N ALA A 222 -21.11 3.62 8.69
CA ALA A 222 -20.53 4.42 7.62
C ALA A 222 -19.02 4.14 7.44
N VAL A 223 -18.64 3.70 6.24
CA VAL A 223 -17.25 3.43 5.84
C VAL A 223 -16.64 4.55 5.00
N SER A 224 -17.40 5.59 4.69
CA SER A 224 -16.96 6.74 3.89
C SER A 224 -17.20 8.05 4.62
N ILE A 225 -16.29 9.01 4.40
CA ILE A 225 -16.24 10.26 5.18
C ILE A 225 -17.52 11.08 5.03
N LEU A 226 -18.04 11.21 3.80
CA LEU A 226 -19.23 12.03 3.55
C LEU A 226 -20.48 11.49 4.27
N PRO A 227 -20.87 10.20 4.12
CA PRO A 227 -21.94 9.61 4.92
C PRO A 227 -21.69 9.67 6.43
N ALA A 228 -20.46 9.47 6.90
CA ALA A 228 -20.15 9.55 8.32
C ALA A 228 -20.38 10.96 8.89
N MET A 229 -19.99 12.01 8.15
CA MET A 229 -20.23 13.40 8.54
C MET A 229 -21.72 13.74 8.54
N LEU A 230 -22.44 13.35 7.48
CA LEU A 230 -23.88 13.61 7.39
C LEU A 230 -24.64 12.88 8.50
N ALA A 231 -24.27 11.64 8.80
CA ALA A 231 -24.86 10.86 9.89
C ALA A 231 -24.57 11.48 11.25
N ALA A 232 -23.33 11.92 11.50
CA ALA A 232 -22.96 12.59 12.75
C ALA A 232 -23.74 13.89 12.92
N ALA A 233 -23.84 14.70 11.86
CA ALA A 233 -24.64 15.92 11.89
C ALA A 233 -26.12 15.62 12.15
N ALA A 234 -26.71 14.63 11.46
CA ALA A 234 -28.10 14.22 11.66
C ALA A 234 -28.35 13.71 13.09
N GLY A 235 -27.44 12.90 13.65
CA GLY A 235 -27.50 12.40 15.02
C GLY A 235 -27.52 13.53 16.04
N VAL A 236 -26.52 14.41 15.95
CA VAL A 236 -26.35 15.55 16.86
C VAL A 236 -27.51 16.54 16.75
N VAL A 237 -27.89 16.92 15.54
CA VAL A 237 -29.01 17.86 15.31
C VAL A 237 -30.34 17.24 15.73
N GLY A 238 -30.60 15.99 15.39
CA GLY A 238 -31.84 15.31 15.75
C GLY A 238 -32.01 15.19 17.26
N MET A 239 -30.99 14.71 17.98
CA MET A 239 -31.05 14.62 19.44
C MET A 239 -31.01 15.99 20.12
N GLY A 240 -30.33 16.98 19.53
CA GLY A 240 -30.33 18.35 20.03
C GLY A 240 -31.71 19.00 19.93
N LEU A 241 -32.41 18.79 18.80
CA LEU A 241 -33.79 19.24 18.62
C LEU A 241 -34.74 18.53 19.59
N LEU A 242 -34.54 17.23 19.81
CA LEU A 242 -35.32 16.47 20.78
C LEU A 242 -35.13 17.03 22.20
N ALA A 243 -33.88 17.24 22.62
CA ALA A 243 -33.56 17.86 23.91
C ALA A 243 -34.23 19.24 24.06
N TRP A 244 -34.13 20.08 23.03
CA TRP A 244 -34.75 21.40 23.05
C TRP A 244 -36.27 21.34 23.20
N GLN A 245 -36.95 20.42 22.52
CA GLN A 245 -38.40 20.28 22.61
C GLN A 245 -38.87 19.69 23.94
N LEU A 246 -38.10 18.77 24.53
CA LEU A 246 -38.44 18.16 25.82
C LEU A 246 -38.10 19.08 27.02
N LEU A 247 -37.16 20.01 26.86
CA LEU A 247 -36.74 20.95 27.91
C LEU A 247 -37.36 22.35 27.77
N GLY A 248 -37.84 22.70 26.58
CA GLY A 248 -38.45 24.00 26.29
C GLY A 248 -39.90 24.15 26.78
N HIS A 249 -40.39 23.19 27.57
CA HIS A 249 -41.71 23.16 28.18
C HIS A 249 -41.61 22.94 29.68
#